data_AF-A0A964HVM2-F1
#
_entry.id   AF-A0A964HVM2-F1
#
_cell.length_a   1.000
_cell.length_b   1.000
_cell.length_c   1.000
_cell.angle_alpha   90.00
_cell.angle_beta   90.00
_cell.angle_gamma   90.00
#
_symmetry.space_group_name_H-M   'P 1'
#
loop_
_entity.id
_entity.type
_entity.pdbx_description
1 polymer ?
#
loop_
_entity_poly.entity_id
_entity_poly.type
_entity_poly.pdbx_seq_one_letter_code
_entity_poly.pdbx_strand_id
1 'polypeptide(L)' 'MKTAPKVAVIEVTMEDLHAPVRAFEQSHPGYDRTNFIDFFRDEAGELIETDDFHRVYRMYHRLMLAEKSE' A
#
# COMPACT_ATOMS: atom_id res chain seq x y z
N MET A 1 -10.96 27.36 19.68
CA MET A 1 -9.76 26.51 19.75
C MET A 1 -10.08 25.21 19.02
N LYS A 2 -9.44 24.90 17.88
CA LYS A 2 -9.62 23.61 17.21
C LYS A 2 -8.58 22.64 17.80
N THR A 3 -9.02 21.64 18.55
CA THR A 3 -8.15 20.62 19.14
C THR A 3 -7.55 19.78 18.01
N ALA A 4 -6.23 19.60 18.01
CA ALA A 4 -5.57 18.72 17.05
C ALA A 4 -6.09 17.27 17.20
N PRO A 5 -6.17 16.49 16.11
CA PRO A 5 -6.59 15.09 16.19
C PRO A 5 -5.63 14.30 17.07
N LYS A 6 -6.17 13.41 17.91
CA LYS A 6 -5.35 12.50 18.72
C LYS A 6 -4.62 11.53 17.81
N VAL A 7 -3.30 11.49 17.93
CA VAL A 7 -2.47 10.48 17.26
C VAL A 7 -2.69 9.14 17.97
N ALA A 8 -3.10 8.12 17.21
CA ALA A 8 -3.17 6.74 17.69
C ALA A 8 -1.95 5.98 17.18
N VAL A 9 -1.26 5.31 18.09
CA VAL A 9 -0.21 4.34 17.76
C VAL A 9 -0.84 2.96 17.83
N ILE A 10 -0.63 2.16 16.79
CA ILE A 10 -1.06 0.76 16.74
C ILE A 10 0.16 -0.11 16.53
N GLU A 11 0.24 -1.20 17.28
CA GLU A 11 1.19 -2.27 17.02
C GLU A 11 0.61 -3.16 15.93
N VAL A 12 1.44 -3.49 14.94
CA VAL A 12 1.07 -4.36 13.82
C VAL A 12 2.15 -5.43 13.67
N THR A 13 1.74 -6.65 13.38
CA THR A 13 2.64 -7.75 13.09
C THR A 13 3.05 -7.75 11.62
N MET A 14 4.09 -8.49 11.27
CA MET A 14 4.44 -8.71 9.86
C MET A 14 3.30 -9.35 9.07
N GLU A 15 2.54 -10.25 9.69
CA GLU A 15 1.39 -10.89 9.05
C GLU A 15 0.26 -9.88 8.74
N ASP A 16 0.03 -8.90 9.63
CA ASP A 16 -0.92 -7.82 9.40
C ASP A 16 -0.52 -6.93 8.19
N LEU A 17 0.78 -6.84 7.91
CA LEU A 17 1.31 -6.11 6.75
C LEU A 17 1.25 -6.95 5.46
N HIS A 18 1.51 -8.26 5.54
CA HIS A 18 1.45 -9.14 4.38
C HIS A 18 0.02 -9.46 3.93
N ALA A 19 -0.94 -9.61 4.86
CA ALA A 19 -2.31 -9.95 4.53
C ALA A 19 -2.97 -9.04 3.48
N PRO A 20 -2.94 -7.69 3.60
CA PRO A 20 -3.53 -6.81 2.60
C PRO A 20 -2.75 -6.84 1.26
N VAL A 21 -1.42 -7.04 1.29
CA VAL A 21 -0.61 -7.20 0.07
C VAL A 21 -1.06 -8.43 -0.70
N ARG A 22 -1.15 -9.59 -0.03
CA ARG A 22 -1.60 -10.84 -0.66
C ARG A 22 -3.02 -10.71 -1.21
N ALA A 23 -3.91 -10.02 -0.49
CA ALA A 23 -5.27 -9.79 -0.96
C ALA A 23 -5.30 -8.95 -2.24
N PHE A 24 -4.44 -7.92 -2.35
CA PHE A 24 -4.29 -7.13 -3.56
C PHE A 24 -3.74 -7.97 -4.73
N GLU A 25 -2.66 -8.72 -4.51
CA GLU A 25 -2.03 -9.56 -5.55
C GLU A 25 -2.98 -10.67 -6.05
N GLN A 26 -3.77 -11.26 -5.14
CA GLN A 26 -4.78 -12.28 -5.50
C GLN A 26 -5.94 -11.71 -6.32
N SER A 27 -6.33 -10.45 -6.06
CA SER A 27 -7.41 -9.78 -6.80
C SER A 27 -6.94 -9.15 -8.11
N HIS A 28 -5.62 -8.98 -8.28
CA HIS A 28 -5.01 -8.43 -9.48
C HIS A 28 -3.87 -9.33 -9.98
N PRO A 29 -4.19 -10.52 -10.55
CA PRO A 29 -3.18 -11.44 -11.06
C PRO A 29 -2.25 -10.77 -12.08
N GLY A 30 -0.94 -10.97 -11.91
CA GLY A 30 0.09 -10.36 -12.75
C GLY A 30 0.69 -9.07 -12.17
N TYR A 31 0.12 -8.56 -11.06
CA TYR A 31 0.68 -7.45 -10.30
C TYR A 31 1.18 -7.91 -8.94
N ASP A 32 2.40 -7.50 -8.62
CA ASP A 32 3.10 -7.77 -7.37
C ASP A 32 3.88 -6.53 -6.91
N ARG A 33 4.66 -6.67 -5.84
CA ARG A 33 5.51 -5.60 -5.30
C ARG A 33 6.37 -4.87 -6.34
N THR A 34 6.80 -5.55 -7.40
CA THR A 34 7.73 -5.00 -8.40
C THR A 34 7.06 -4.18 -9.48
N ASN A 35 5.76 -4.38 -9.73
CA ASN A 35 5.05 -3.77 -10.86
C ASN A 35 3.62 -3.28 -10.52
N PHE A 36 3.19 -3.28 -9.25
CA PHE A 36 1.82 -2.85 -8.89
C PHE A 36 1.46 -1.43 -9.33
N ILE A 37 2.45 -0.55 -9.53
CA ILE A 37 2.22 0.84 -10.00
C ILE A 37 1.60 0.81 -11.40
N ASP A 38 1.96 -0.17 -12.23
CA ASP A 38 1.48 -0.26 -13.60
C ASP A 38 -0.02 -0.60 -13.68
N PHE A 39 -0.60 -1.19 -12.62
CA PHE A 39 -2.05 -1.38 -12.50
C PHE A 39 -2.81 -0.04 -12.49
N PHE A 40 -2.17 1.04 -12.04
CA PHE A 40 -2.77 2.37 -11.93
C PHE A 40 -2.43 3.29 -13.10
N ARG A 41 -1.86 2.75 -14.19
CA ARG A 41 -1.60 3.52 -15.40
C ARG A 41 -2.81 3.50 -16.33
N ASP A 42 -3.05 4.61 -17.01
CA ASP A 42 -4.05 4.68 -18.08
C ASP A 42 -3.54 4.10 -19.41
N GLU A 43 -4.36 4.18 -20.46
CA GLU A 43 -4.01 3.70 -21.79
C GLU A 43 -2.84 4.45 -22.44
N ALA A 44 -2.56 5.68 -22.01
CA ALA A 44 -1.40 6.46 -22.44
C ALA A 44 -0.14 6.14 -21.61
N GLY A 45 -0.27 5.35 -20.54
CA GLY A 45 0.80 5.01 -19.61
C GLY A 45 0.96 6.03 -18.48
N GLU A 46 0.06 7.00 -18.35
CA GLU A 46 0.11 8.03 -17.30
C GLU A 46 -0.42 7.47 -15.98
N LEU A 47 0.22 7.84 -14.87
CA LEU A 47 -0.19 7.38 -13.55
C LEU A 47 -1.48 8.07 -13.10
N ILE A 48 -2.49 7.28 -12.76
CA ILE A 48 -3.73 7.77 -12.17
C ILE A 48 -3.63 7.72 -10.64
N GLU A 49 -3.37 8.87 -10.03
CA GLU A 49 -3.23 9.03 -8.57
C GLU A 49 -4.59 9.04 -7.85
N THR A 50 -5.26 7.88 -7.80
CA THR A 50 -6.50 7.71 -7.03
C THR A 50 -6.25 7.46 -5.53
N ASP A 51 -7.30 7.53 -4.73
CA ASP A 51 -7.24 7.08 -3.33
C ASP A 51 -6.84 5.61 -3.20
N ASP A 52 -7.24 4.78 -4.17
CA ASP A 52 -6.85 3.37 -4.24
C ASP A 52 -5.37 3.20 -4.54
N PHE A 53 -4.82 3.96 -5.49
CA PHE A 53 -3.36 4.01 -5.73
C PHE A 53 -2.63 4.33 -4.44
N HIS A 54 -3.00 5.42 -3.77
CA HIS A 54 -2.35 5.83 -2.53
C HIS A 54 -2.49 4.80 -1.40
N ARG A 55 -3.62 4.09 -1.33
CA ARG A 55 -3.83 3.01 -0.36
C ARG A 55 -2.89 1.84 -0.62
N VAL A 56 -2.82 1.35 -1.84
CA VAL A 56 -1.96 0.23 -2.24
C VAL A 56 -0.48 0.60 -2.13
N TYR A 57 -0.12 1.81 -2.56
CA TYR A 57 1.24 2.35 -2.40
C TYR A 57 1.67 2.37 -0.94
N ARG A 58 0.85 2.93 -0.03
CA ARG A 58 1.15 2.96 1.41
C ARG A 58 1.29 1.56 2.01
N MET A 59 0.48 0.61 1.56
CA MET A 59 0.54 -0.79 2.01
C MET A 59 1.89 -1.42 1.65
N TYR A 60 2.30 -1.39 0.37
CA TYR A 60 3.62 -1.89 -0.05
C TYR A 60 4.76 -1.15 0.63
N HIS A 61 4.66 0.18 0.74
CA HIS A 61 5.68 1.00 1.39
C HIS A 61 5.88 0.64 2.87
N ARG A 62 4.80 0.39 3.62
CA ARG A 62 4.88 -0.03 5.02
C ARG A 62 5.54 -1.40 5.16
N LEU A 63 5.16 -2.36 4.31
CA LEU A 63 5.79 -3.68 4.32
C LEU A 63 7.31 -3.58 4.05
N MET A 64 7.71 -2.81 3.02
CA MET A 64 9.13 -2.59 2.72
C MET A 64 9.92 -1.94 3.86
N LEU A 65 9.31 -1.01 4.61
CA LEU A 65 9.96 -0.39 5.76
C LEU A 65 10.13 -1.37 6.91
N ALA A 66 9.13 -2.23 7.16
CA ALA A 66 9.20 -3.25 8.20
C ALA A 66 10.27 -4.30 7.88
N GLU A 67 10.32 -4.80 6.64
CA GLU A 67 11.34 -5.75 6.16
C GLU A 67 12.78 -5.22 6.25
N LYS A 68 12.99 -3.90 6.18
CA LYS A 68 14.32 -3.27 6.30
C LYS A 68 14.76 -3.02 7.75
N SER A 69 13.84 -3.14 8.70
CA SER A 69 14.09 -2.83 10.12
C SER A 69 14.47 -4.07 10.94
N GLU A 70 14.47 -5.25 10.32
CA GLU A 70 15.01 -6.51 10.84
C GLU A 70 16.51 -6.65 10.54
#